data_AF-A0A661NJA1-F1
#
_entry.id   AF-A0A661NJA1-F1
#
_cell.length_a   1.000
_cell.length_b   1.000
_cell.length_c   1.000
_cell.angle_alpha   90.00
_cell.angle_beta   90.00
_cell.angle_gamma   90.00
#
_symmetry.space_group_name_H-M   'P 1'
#
loop_
_entity.id
_entity.type
_entity.pdbx_description
1 polymer ?
#
loop_
_entity_poly.entity_id
_entity_poly.type
_entity_poly.pdbx_seq_one_letter_code
_entity_poly.pdbx_strand_id
1 'polypeptide(L)'
;MTTHDDSDALSHPPRIDVTVLEDRTAGARCDTGFLRVRRLLLENRYDDGTKSAPYAYDLVERDAIDAVAIVLFAGRGADARICLRSALRPPMTFRHSYALPLPEEPGGGVLWEIPAGLVEADEHGEAGLAACAARETLEEVGLDLPPSAFSTLGTSAGLSPGVIGEKIHFLVAEVDPTKRGRPTEDGSPVEERAEVHFVRLPDAMAALDDGLIGDLKTEVGIRRLRDYLARLGHVAEGPG
;
A
#
# COMPACT_ATOMS: atom_id res chain seq x y z
N MET A 1 -9.52 32.29 -6.20
CA MET A 1 -8.41 31.62 -6.89
C MET A 1 -7.30 31.46 -5.87
N THR A 2 -7.42 30.45 -5.03
CA THR A 2 -6.45 30.12 -3.98
C THR A 2 -5.35 29.31 -4.64
N THR A 3 -4.17 29.90 -4.72
CA THR A 3 -2.93 29.22 -5.08
C THR A 3 -2.57 28.31 -3.90
N HIS A 4 -2.75 26.99 -4.04
CA HIS A 4 -2.14 26.03 -3.12
C HIS A 4 -0.64 26.09 -3.36
N ASP A 5 0.09 26.52 -2.34
CA ASP A 5 1.55 26.47 -2.29
C ASP A 5 1.92 25.00 -2.14
N ASP A 6 2.27 24.37 -3.26
CA ASP A 6 2.15 22.92 -3.45
C ASP A 6 3.40 22.17 -2.93
N SER A 7 3.95 22.57 -1.77
CA SER A 7 4.90 21.77 -1.01
C SER A 7 4.35 21.59 0.41
N ASP A 8 3.42 20.68 0.57
CA ASP A 8 2.97 20.31 1.90
C ASP A 8 4.09 19.53 2.59
N ALA A 9 4.66 20.15 3.62
CA ALA A 9 5.51 19.42 4.57
C ALA A 9 4.63 18.34 5.20
N LEU A 10 5.08 17.09 5.12
CA LEU A 10 4.31 15.98 5.67
C LEU A 10 4.22 16.15 7.19
N SER A 11 2.99 16.24 7.69
CA SER A 11 2.69 16.34 9.12
C SER A 11 2.14 15.00 9.63
N HIS A 12 1.76 14.91 10.91
CA HIS A 12 1.07 13.73 11.40
C HIS A 12 -0.22 13.49 10.61
N PRO A 13 -0.55 12.23 10.27
CA PRO A 13 -1.80 11.93 9.58
C PRO A 13 -3.01 12.38 10.41
N PRO A 14 -4.17 12.63 9.76
CA PRO A 14 -5.38 13.05 10.45
C PRO A 14 -5.76 12.03 11.53
N ARG A 15 -6.25 12.54 12.67
CA ARG A 15 -6.70 11.69 13.77
C ARG A 15 -8.09 11.15 13.49
N ILE A 16 -8.24 9.82 13.56
CA ILE A 16 -9.53 9.13 13.52
C ILE A 16 -9.60 8.19 14.73
N ASP A 17 -10.62 8.35 15.57
CA ASP A 17 -10.87 7.49 16.72
C ASP A 17 -11.82 6.34 16.31
N VAL A 18 -11.43 5.09 16.55
CA VAL A 18 -12.23 3.90 16.21
C VAL A 18 -12.86 3.31 17.48
N THR A 19 -14.17 3.08 17.46
CA THR A 19 -14.90 2.43 18.56
C THR A 19 -15.38 1.04 18.16
N VAL A 20 -15.12 0.04 19.01
CA VAL A 20 -15.67 -1.31 18.82
C VAL A 20 -17.15 -1.31 19.21
N LEU A 21 -18.03 -1.49 18.22
CA LEU A 21 -19.47 -1.59 18.47
C LEU A 21 -19.89 -2.97 18.97
N GLU A 22 -19.22 -4.02 18.48
CA GLU A 22 -19.49 -5.41 18.83
C GLU A 22 -18.26 -6.26 18.52
N ASP A 23 -17.86 -7.14 19.45
CA ASP A 23 -16.88 -8.19 19.19
C ASP A 23 -17.59 -9.52 18.92
N ARG A 24 -17.50 -9.99 17.68
CA ARG A 24 -18.15 -11.23 17.22
C ARG A 24 -17.23 -12.46 17.25
N THR A 25 -16.00 -12.32 17.72
CA THR A 25 -14.94 -13.33 17.61
C THR A 25 -15.37 -14.70 18.15
N ALA A 26 -16.02 -14.73 19.31
CA ALA A 26 -16.45 -15.99 19.95
C ALA A 26 -17.52 -16.78 19.17
N GLY A 27 -18.28 -16.11 18.29
CA GLY A 27 -19.35 -16.72 17.48
C GLY A 27 -19.02 -16.86 16.00
N ALA A 28 -17.90 -16.29 15.53
CA ALA A 28 -17.54 -16.28 14.12
C ALA A 28 -16.91 -17.62 13.70
N ARG A 29 -17.33 -18.15 12.54
CA ARG A 29 -16.65 -19.27 11.91
C ARG A 29 -15.44 -18.78 11.14
N CYS A 30 -14.37 -19.57 11.18
CA CYS A 30 -13.12 -19.24 10.50
C CYS A 30 -13.20 -19.30 8.96
N ASP A 31 -14.23 -19.91 8.38
CA ASP A 31 -14.41 -20.06 6.93
C ASP A 31 -15.40 -19.04 6.34
N THR A 32 -15.74 -17.99 7.09
CA THR A 32 -16.70 -16.94 6.69
C THR A 32 -16.15 -15.55 7.00
N GLY A 33 -16.65 -14.52 6.31
CA GLY A 33 -16.28 -13.11 6.53
C GLY A 33 -15.24 -12.58 5.54
N PHE A 34 -14.72 -11.38 5.81
CA PHE A 34 -13.75 -10.68 4.96
C PHE A 34 -12.38 -11.38 4.91
N LEU A 35 -11.94 -11.90 6.04
CA LEU A 35 -10.78 -12.79 6.15
C LEU A 35 -11.25 -14.16 6.63
N ARG A 36 -10.67 -15.21 6.06
CA ARG A 36 -10.87 -16.61 6.44
C ARG A 36 -9.58 -17.18 6.98
N VAL A 37 -9.64 -18.07 7.95
CA VAL A 37 -8.51 -18.87 8.43
C VAL A 37 -8.67 -20.30 7.94
N ARG A 38 -7.70 -20.74 7.14
CA ARG A 38 -7.60 -22.11 6.65
C ARG A 38 -6.58 -22.86 7.48
N ARG A 39 -7.04 -23.93 8.13
CA ARG A 39 -6.23 -24.77 9.02
C ARG A 39 -5.84 -26.06 8.33
N LEU A 40 -4.55 -26.29 8.15
CA LEU A 40 -4.01 -27.38 7.32
C LEU A 40 -3.14 -28.33 8.13
N LEU A 41 -3.12 -29.59 7.70
CA LEU A 41 -2.08 -30.55 8.06
C LEU A 41 -1.21 -30.77 6.83
N LEU A 42 0.05 -30.37 6.92
CA LEU A 42 1.00 -30.31 5.80
C LEU A 42 2.10 -31.36 5.97
N GLU A 43 2.70 -31.74 4.85
CA GLU A 43 3.89 -32.59 4.76
C GLU A 43 4.78 -32.02 3.65
N ASN A 44 6.07 -31.82 3.95
CA ASN A 44 7.04 -31.36 2.94
C ASN A 44 7.62 -32.55 2.19
N ARG A 45 7.94 -32.35 0.91
CA ARG A 45 8.73 -33.29 0.10
C ARG A 45 10.03 -32.61 -0.29
N TYR A 46 11.15 -33.31 -0.10
CA TYR A 46 12.49 -32.79 -0.37
C TYR A 46 13.07 -33.37 -1.67
N ASP A 47 14.12 -32.73 -2.19
CA ASP A 47 14.75 -33.10 -3.48
C ASP A 47 15.31 -34.53 -3.49
N ASP A 48 15.70 -35.05 -2.32
CA ASP A 48 16.16 -36.44 -2.13
C ASP A 48 15.00 -37.46 -2.07
N GLY A 49 13.75 -37.00 -2.22
CA GLY A 49 12.54 -37.81 -2.16
C GLY A 49 12.06 -38.11 -0.74
N THR A 50 12.78 -37.70 0.30
CA THR A 50 12.35 -37.84 1.69
C THR A 50 11.25 -36.84 2.04
N LYS A 51 10.61 -37.07 3.20
CA LYS A 51 9.45 -36.30 3.67
C LYS A 51 9.67 -35.78 5.08
N SER A 52 9.08 -34.64 5.42
CA SER A 52 9.00 -34.17 6.80
C SER A 52 8.05 -35.04 7.63
N ALA A 53 8.07 -34.88 8.95
CA ALA A 53 6.91 -35.22 9.75
C ALA A 53 5.71 -34.32 9.36
N PRO A 54 4.46 -34.80 9.47
CA PRO A 54 3.29 -33.94 9.31
C PRO A 54 3.28 -32.82 10.35
N TYR A 55 2.83 -31.62 9.96
CA TYR A 55 2.75 -30.46 10.84
C TYR A 55 1.50 -29.62 10.57
N ALA A 56 0.96 -29.01 11.62
CA ALA A 56 -0.17 -28.10 11.50
C ALA A 56 0.30 -26.72 11.00
N TYR A 57 -0.49 -26.09 10.13
CA TYR A 57 -0.24 -24.74 9.67
C TYR A 57 -1.55 -24.02 9.37
N ASP A 58 -1.72 -22.83 9.95
CA ASP A 58 -2.86 -21.97 9.72
C ASP A 58 -2.43 -20.84 8.77
N LEU A 59 -3.25 -20.56 7.76
CA LEU A 59 -3.05 -19.43 6.85
C LEU A 59 -4.34 -18.59 6.73
N VAL A 60 -4.18 -17.32 6.37
CA VAL A 60 -5.27 -16.38 6.13
C VAL A 60 -5.55 -16.30 4.64
N GLU A 61 -6.83 -16.29 4.26
CA GLU A 61 -7.33 -16.13 2.89
C GLU A 61 -8.35 -14.98 2.83
N ARG A 62 -8.44 -14.33 1.68
CA ARG A 62 -9.51 -13.40 1.27
C ARG A 62 -9.81 -13.64 -0.21
N ASP A 63 -10.85 -13.00 -0.74
CA ASP A 63 -11.31 -13.26 -2.10
C ASP A 63 -10.31 -12.75 -3.16
N ALA A 64 -9.90 -11.49 -3.09
CA ALA A 64 -8.82 -10.93 -3.89
C ALA A 64 -7.50 -11.06 -3.11
N ILE A 65 -6.61 -11.98 -3.50
CA ILE A 65 -5.43 -12.31 -2.70
C ILE A 65 -4.32 -11.26 -2.83
N ASP A 66 -4.07 -10.78 -4.05
CA ASP A 66 -2.98 -9.86 -4.39
C ASP A 66 -3.48 -8.41 -4.45
N ALA A 67 -2.52 -7.48 -4.39
CA ALA A 67 -2.79 -6.05 -4.46
C ALA A 67 -1.78 -5.32 -5.35
N VAL A 68 -2.16 -4.15 -5.85
CA VAL A 68 -1.22 -3.18 -6.42
C VAL A 68 -0.82 -2.15 -5.37
N ALA A 69 0.41 -1.65 -5.48
CA ALA A 69 0.88 -0.46 -4.76
C ALA A 69 1.42 0.52 -5.79
N ILE A 70 0.90 1.75 -5.77
CA ILE A 70 0.95 2.67 -6.90
C ILE A 70 1.78 3.88 -6.51
N VAL A 71 2.92 4.02 -7.16
CA VAL A 71 3.82 5.16 -6.99
C VAL A 71 3.49 6.21 -8.03
N LEU A 72 2.70 7.21 -7.63
CA LEU A 72 2.44 8.38 -8.45
C LEU A 72 3.48 9.46 -8.12
N PHE A 73 4.16 9.98 -9.13
CA PHE A 73 5.19 11.00 -8.93
C PHE A 73 5.03 12.18 -9.89
N ALA A 74 5.53 13.34 -9.50
CA ALA A 74 5.57 14.53 -10.32
C ALA A 74 6.95 15.19 -10.24
N GLY A 75 7.36 15.86 -11.32
CA GLY A 75 8.67 16.51 -11.38
C GLY A 75 9.84 15.52 -11.39
N ARG A 76 11.06 16.06 -11.49
CA ARG A 76 12.32 15.30 -11.57
C ARG A 76 13.42 16.00 -10.80
N GLY A 77 14.51 15.27 -10.52
CA GLY A 77 15.67 15.81 -9.82
C GLY A 77 15.28 16.36 -8.44
N ALA A 78 15.67 17.61 -8.17
CA ALA A 78 15.38 18.28 -6.90
C ALA A 78 13.88 18.58 -6.67
N ASP A 79 13.10 18.68 -7.75
CA ASP A 79 11.66 18.99 -7.70
C ASP A 79 10.79 17.72 -7.69
N ALA A 80 11.40 16.52 -7.62
CA ALA A 80 10.67 15.27 -7.58
C ALA A 80 9.77 15.18 -6.34
N ARG A 81 8.50 14.86 -6.56
CA ARG A 81 7.48 14.68 -5.53
C ARG A 81 6.79 13.32 -5.69
N ILE A 82 6.34 12.76 -4.58
CA ILE A 82 5.56 11.52 -4.52
C ILE A 82 4.18 11.80 -3.91
N CYS A 83 3.15 11.17 -4.48
CA CYS A 83 1.81 11.19 -3.91
C CYS A 83 1.74 10.25 -2.70
N LEU A 84 1.33 10.80 -1.56
CA LEU A 84 0.98 10.05 -0.36
C LEU A 84 -0.47 10.35 0.01
N ARG A 85 -1.15 9.38 0.57
CA ARG A 85 -2.50 9.51 1.13
C ARG A 85 -2.55 9.01 2.56
N SER A 86 -3.42 9.59 3.38
CA SER A 86 -3.67 9.05 4.71
C SER A 86 -4.69 7.91 4.62
N ALA A 87 -4.43 6.78 5.27
CA ALA A 87 -5.31 5.61 5.25
C ALA A 87 -5.58 5.12 6.67
N LEU A 88 -6.86 4.88 7.01
CA LEU A 88 -7.23 4.26 8.27
C LEU A 88 -6.94 2.75 8.22
N ARG A 89 -6.10 2.29 9.14
CA ARG A 89 -5.77 0.89 9.40
C ARG A 89 -6.24 0.51 10.80
N PRO A 90 -7.51 0.08 10.98
CA PRO A 90 -8.06 -0.27 12.29
C PRO A 90 -7.18 -1.22 13.15
N PRO A 91 -6.45 -2.21 12.58
CA PRO A 91 -5.52 -3.02 13.37
C PRO A 91 -4.45 -2.22 14.12
N MET A 92 -4.03 -1.08 13.59
CA MET A 92 -3.05 -0.20 14.23
C MET A 92 -3.64 0.49 15.47
N THR A 93 -4.93 0.86 15.44
CA THR A 93 -5.63 1.42 16.61
C THR A 93 -5.57 0.47 17.80
N PHE A 94 -5.63 -0.85 17.58
CA PHE A 94 -5.67 -1.84 18.64
C PHE A 94 -4.29 -2.30 19.12
N ARG A 95 -3.18 -1.80 18.56
CA ARG A 95 -1.81 -2.24 18.93
C ARG A 95 -1.54 -2.16 20.43
N HIS A 96 -2.01 -1.09 21.07
CA HIS A 96 -1.84 -0.84 22.51
C HIS A 96 -2.47 -1.92 23.41
N SER A 97 -3.35 -2.77 22.88
CA SER A 97 -3.94 -3.90 23.62
C SER A 97 -3.07 -5.16 23.64
N TYR A 98 -2.02 -5.22 22.81
CA TYR A 98 -1.11 -6.36 22.76
C TYR A 98 0.06 -6.22 23.74
N ALA A 99 0.66 -7.34 24.12
CA ALA A 99 1.93 -7.37 24.85
C ALA A 99 3.08 -7.05 23.88
N LEU A 100 3.29 -5.75 23.64
CA LEU A 100 4.32 -5.27 22.73
C LEU A 100 5.74 -5.43 23.34
N PRO A 101 6.75 -5.79 22.54
CA PRO A 101 8.13 -5.91 23.01
C PRO A 101 8.76 -4.57 23.38
N LEU A 102 8.26 -3.47 22.80
CA LEU A 102 8.64 -2.11 23.10
C LEU A 102 7.36 -1.30 23.40
N PRO A 103 7.40 -0.34 24.35
CA PRO A 103 6.31 0.60 24.53
C PRO A 103 6.12 1.43 23.26
N GLU A 104 4.87 1.53 22.80
CA GLU A 104 4.46 2.45 21.75
C GLU A 104 3.54 3.50 22.41
N GLU A 105 3.73 4.78 22.09
CA GLU A 105 2.75 5.80 22.46
C GLU A 105 1.41 5.44 21.80
N PRO A 106 0.26 5.75 22.43
CA PRO A 106 -1.04 5.59 21.80
C PRO A 106 -1.12 6.41 20.50
N GLY A 107 -0.81 5.76 19.38
CA GLY A 107 -0.87 6.32 18.04
C GLY A 107 -2.23 6.04 17.41
N GLY A 108 -2.75 7.02 16.66
CA GLY A 108 -3.97 6.82 15.89
C GLY A 108 -3.79 5.73 14.82
N GLY A 109 -4.87 5.05 14.44
CA GLY A 109 -4.82 3.99 13.44
C GLY A 109 -4.61 4.47 12.01
N VAL A 110 -4.19 5.70 11.76
CA VAL A 110 -4.06 6.29 10.42
C VAL A 110 -2.59 6.36 10.03
N LEU A 111 -2.26 5.90 8.82
CA LEU A 111 -0.90 5.89 8.28
C LEU A 111 -0.80 6.76 7.02
N TRP A 112 0.38 7.31 6.75
CA TRP A 112 0.72 7.81 5.42
C TRP A 112 1.14 6.67 4.51
N GLU A 113 0.51 6.60 3.35
CA GLU A 113 0.64 5.48 2.43
C GLU A 113 0.73 5.93 0.96
N ILE A 114 1.40 5.17 0.11
CA ILE A 114 1.12 5.20 -1.33
C ILE A 114 -0.24 4.57 -1.62
N PRO A 115 -0.96 5.05 -2.66
CA PRO A 115 -2.20 4.44 -3.11
C PRO A 115 -2.04 2.95 -3.40
N ALA A 116 -3.06 2.16 -3.08
CA ALA A 116 -3.00 0.71 -3.20
C ALA A 116 -4.40 0.10 -3.20
N GLY A 117 -4.54 -1.04 -3.88
CA GLY A 117 -5.84 -1.71 -3.92
C GLY A 117 -5.76 -3.15 -4.35
N LEU A 118 -6.85 -3.87 -4.11
CA LEU A 118 -6.94 -5.29 -4.37
C LEU A 118 -7.09 -5.54 -5.88
N VAL A 119 -6.38 -6.57 -6.35
CA VAL A 119 -6.51 -7.03 -7.73
C VAL A 119 -7.75 -7.92 -7.81
N GLU A 120 -8.75 -7.45 -8.53
CA GLU A 120 -10.03 -8.14 -8.70
C GLU A 120 -9.87 -9.42 -9.52
N ALA A 121 -10.83 -10.34 -9.37
CA ALA A 121 -10.76 -11.66 -9.96
C ALA A 121 -10.69 -11.66 -11.49
N ASP A 122 -11.16 -10.60 -12.16
CA ASP A 122 -11.10 -10.42 -13.62
C ASP A 122 -9.89 -9.59 -14.10
N GLU A 123 -9.11 -9.00 -13.18
CA GLU A 123 -7.91 -8.22 -13.46
C GLU A 123 -6.68 -9.14 -13.61
N HIS A 124 -6.49 -9.71 -14.81
CA HIS A 124 -5.43 -10.69 -15.07
C HIS A 124 -4.19 -10.16 -15.81
N GLY A 125 -3.02 -10.64 -15.38
CA GLY A 125 -1.73 -10.34 -16.00
C GLY A 125 -1.33 -8.88 -15.88
N GLU A 126 -0.33 -8.45 -16.67
CA GLU A 126 0.18 -7.07 -16.62
C GLU A 126 -0.91 -6.03 -16.97
N ALA A 127 -1.79 -6.36 -17.92
CA ALA A 127 -2.91 -5.49 -18.28
C ALA A 127 -3.93 -5.34 -17.13
N GLY A 128 -4.22 -6.42 -16.40
CA GLY A 128 -5.08 -6.40 -15.22
C GLY A 128 -4.48 -5.55 -14.09
N LEU A 129 -3.19 -5.72 -13.81
CA LEU A 129 -2.49 -4.89 -12.80
C LEU A 129 -2.53 -3.40 -13.16
N ALA A 130 -2.37 -3.06 -14.44
CA ALA A 130 -2.47 -1.68 -14.90
C ALA A 130 -3.90 -1.13 -14.83
N ALA A 131 -4.92 -1.96 -15.10
CA ALA A 131 -6.32 -1.58 -14.95
C ALA A 131 -6.69 -1.34 -13.48
N CYS A 132 -6.26 -2.23 -12.58
CA CYS A 132 -6.37 -2.08 -11.13
C CYS A 132 -5.73 -0.77 -10.67
N ALA A 133 -4.48 -0.50 -11.08
CA ALA A 133 -3.79 0.73 -10.72
C ALA A 133 -4.49 2.00 -11.21
N ALA A 134 -5.07 1.98 -12.42
CA ALA A 134 -5.84 3.10 -12.95
C ALA A 134 -7.11 3.35 -12.13
N ARG A 135 -7.87 2.29 -11.82
CA ARG A 135 -9.10 2.34 -11.02
C ARG A 135 -8.81 2.89 -9.62
N GLU A 136 -7.85 2.32 -8.92
CA GLU A 136 -7.47 2.72 -7.56
C GLU A 136 -6.89 4.14 -7.50
N THR A 137 -6.18 4.57 -8.56
CA THR A 137 -5.69 5.97 -8.65
C THR A 137 -6.86 6.96 -8.75
N LEU A 138 -7.94 6.61 -9.44
CA LEU A 138 -9.13 7.44 -9.47
C LEU A 138 -9.88 7.39 -8.13
N GLU A 139 -10.03 6.20 -7.55
CA GLU A 139 -10.77 5.95 -6.31
C GLU A 139 -10.14 6.64 -5.11
N GLU A 140 -8.83 6.52 -4.92
CA GLU A 140 -8.15 7.01 -3.72
C GLU A 140 -7.53 8.41 -3.87
N VAL A 141 -7.12 8.78 -5.09
CA VAL A 141 -6.38 10.03 -5.34
C VAL A 141 -7.18 11.02 -6.19
N GLY A 142 -8.15 10.55 -6.99
CA GLY A 142 -8.92 11.41 -7.89
C GLY A 142 -8.19 11.81 -9.16
N LEU A 143 -7.15 11.07 -9.56
CA LEU A 143 -6.49 11.26 -10.85
C LEU A 143 -7.04 10.23 -11.85
N ASP A 144 -7.57 10.70 -12.98
CA ASP A 144 -8.05 9.85 -14.06
C ASP A 144 -6.90 9.60 -15.06
N LEU A 145 -6.35 8.39 -15.01
CA LEU A 145 -5.21 7.96 -15.84
C LEU A 145 -5.59 6.70 -16.62
N PRO A 146 -5.21 6.60 -17.91
CA PRO A 146 -5.39 5.35 -18.64
C PRO A 146 -4.46 4.26 -18.09
N PRO A 147 -4.84 2.96 -18.17
CA PRO A 147 -3.95 1.86 -17.76
C PRO A 147 -2.56 1.90 -18.40
N SER A 148 -2.45 2.41 -19.63
CA SER A 148 -1.16 2.56 -20.34
C SER A 148 -0.20 3.57 -19.72
N ALA A 149 -0.64 4.38 -18.74
CA ALA A 149 0.23 5.29 -17.99
C ALA A 149 1.10 4.56 -16.96
N PHE A 150 0.74 3.34 -16.58
CA PHE A 150 1.40 2.60 -15.51
C PHE A 150 2.45 1.64 -16.06
N SER A 151 3.59 1.59 -15.39
CA SER A 151 4.66 0.62 -15.65
C SER A 151 5.05 -0.09 -14.36
N THR A 152 5.62 -1.29 -14.47
CA THR A 152 6.07 -2.04 -13.30
C THR A 152 7.27 -1.35 -12.63
N LEU A 153 7.22 -1.23 -11.30
CA LEU A 153 8.29 -0.66 -10.49
C LEU A 153 9.00 -1.78 -9.71
N GLY A 154 9.79 -2.57 -10.44
CA GLY A 154 10.50 -3.72 -9.87
C GLY A 154 9.60 -4.95 -9.65
N THR A 155 10.08 -5.92 -8.86
CA THR A 155 9.37 -7.18 -8.63
C THR A 155 8.30 -7.05 -7.54
N SER A 156 7.28 -7.91 -7.59
CA SER A 156 6.32 -8.01 -6.49
C SER A 156 6.99 -8.52 -5.20
N ALA A 157 6.37 -8.25 -4.06
CA ALA A 157 6.86 -8.65 -2.74
C ALA A 157 5.73 -9.25 -1.90
N GLY A 158 6.05 -10.21 -1.02
CA GLY A 158 5.11 -10.61 0.03
C GLY A 158 5.27 -9.72 1.25
N LEU A 159 4.17 -9.36 1.92
CA LEU A 159 4.21 -8.54 3.13
C LEU A 159 4.36 -9.39 4.38
N SER A 160 3.46 -10.36 4.57
CA SER A 160 3.46 -11.28 5.72
C SER A 160 3.34 -12.73 5.25
N PRO A 161 4.37 -13.28 4.55
CA PRO A 161 4.30 -14.58 3.89
C PRO A 161 4.14 -15.76 4.86
N GLY A 162 4.36 -15.56 6.15
CA GLY A 162 4.08 -16.56 7.19
C GLY A 162 2.62 -16.61 7.65
N VAL A 163 1.76 -15.75 7.10
CA VAL A 163 0.34 -15.65 7.48
C VAL A 163 -0.56 -15.71 6.25
N ILE A 164 -0.26 -14.92 5.22
CA ILE A 164 -1.06 -14.81 3.99
C ILE A 164 -0.15 -14.95 2.77
N GLY A 165 -0.67 -15.63 1.73
CA GLY A 165 0.02 -15.83 0.45
C GLY A 165 -0.01 -14.63 -0.50
N GLU A 166 -0.28 -13.42 0.01
CA GLU A 166 -0.42 -12.19 -0.77
C GLU A 166 0.91 -11.74 -1.41
N LYS A 167 0.80 -11.20 -2.63
CA LYS A 167 1.81 -10.38 -3.29
C LYS A 167 1.30 -8.97 -3.54
N ILE A 168 2.20 -8.01 -3.29
CA ILE A 168 2.03 -6.61 -3.67
C ILE A 168 2.82 -6.34 -4.95
N HIS A 169 2.12 -5.88 -5.98
CA HIS A 169 2.67 -5.50 -7.28
C HIS A 169 2.88 -4.00 -7.32
N PHE A 170 4.12 -3.57 -7.53
CA PHE A 170 4.45 -2.14 -7.55
C PHE A 170 4.32 -1.59 -8.95
N LEU A 171 3.53 -0.53 -9.12
CA LEU A 171 3.40 0.20 -10.38
C LEU A 171 3.80 1.66 -10.18
N VAL A 172 4.24 2.32 -11.25
CA VAL A 172 4.66 3.73 -11.23
C VAL A 172 4.06 4.48 -12.41
N ALA A 173 3.65 5.73 -12.17
CA ALA A 173 3.20 6.66 -13.19
C ALA A 173 3.67 8.10 -12.88
N GLU A 174 4.10 8.82 -13.91
CA GLU A 174 4.33 10.26 -13.85
C GLU A 174 3.00 10.99 -14.02
N VAL A 175 2.69 11.94 -13.15
CA VAL A 175 1.39 12.62 -13.11
C VAL A 175 1.53 14.14 -13.05
N ASP A 176 0.44 14.82 -13.37
CA ASP A 176 0.27 16.25 -13.14
C ASP A 176 -0.67 16.44 -11.93
N PRO A 177 -0.15 16.82 -10.75
CA PRO A 177 -0.96 17.00 -9.55
C PRO A 177 -2.11 17.99 -9.71
N THR A 178 -1.97 18.96 -10.63
CA THR A 178 -2.99 20.01 -10.84
C THR A 178 -4.25 19.49 -11.51
N LYS A 179 -4.20 18.28 -12.10
CA LYS A 179 -5.35 17.62 -12.72
C LYS A 179 -6.17 16.78 -11.74
N ARG A 180 -5.77 16.73 -10.46
CA ARG A 180 -6.47 15.94 -9.44
C ARG A 180 -7.90 16.45 -9.25
N GLY A 181 -8.85 15.56 -9.47
CA GLY A 181 -10.25 15.75 -9.11
C GLY A 181 -10.52 15.37 -7.66
N ARG A 182 -11.79 15.11 -7.35
CA ARG A 182 -12.18 14.50 -6.08
C ARG A 182 -12.01 12.97 -6.19
N PRO A 183 -11.36 12.30 -5.22
CA PRO A 183 -11.39 10.84 -5.13
C PRO A 183 -12.83 10.32 -5.21
N THR A 184 -13.06 9.25 -5.97
CA THR A 184 -14.41 8.67 -6.07
C THR A 184 -14.77 7.81 -4.88
N GLU A 185 -13.75 7.32 -4.14
CA GLU A 185 -13.86 6.38 -3.03
C GLU A 185 -14.48 5.03 -3.47
N ASP A 186 -14.27 3.96 -2.69
CA ASP A 186 -14.91 2.65 -2.90
C ASP A 186 -16.24 2.51 -2.12
N GLY A 187 -16.60 3.56 -1.37
CA GLY A 187 -17.77 3.60 -0.48
C GLY A 187 -17.55 2.98 0.89
N SER A 188 -16.34 2.51 1.20
CA SER A 188 -16.01 1.97 2.51
C SER A 188 -15.66 3.10 3.51
N PRO A 189 -16.10 3.00 4.78
CA PRO A 189 -15.79 4.03 5.77
C PRO A 189 -14.31 4.18 6.13
N VAL A 190 -13.45 3.22 5.73
CA VAL A 190 -12.00 3.29 5.99
C VAL A 190 -11.25 4.17 4.99
N GLU A 191 -11.87 4.42 3.83
CA GLU A 191 -11.35 5.30 2.79
C GLU A 191 -11.86 6.75 2.92
N GLU A 192 -12.89 6.98 3.74
CA GLU A 192 -13.43 8.31 3.99
C GLU A 192 -12.39 9.25 4.64
N ARG A 193 -12.45 10.53 4.29
CA ARG A 193 -11.62 11.61 4.88
C ARG A 193 -10.12 11.46 4.66
N ALA A 194 -9.70 10.60 3.73
CA ALA A 194 -8.30 10.54 3.33
C ALA A 194 -7.79 11.91 2.85
N GLU A 195 -6.68 12.35 3.40
CA GLU A 195 -5.90 13.46 2.86
C GLU A 195 -4.94 12.94 1.80
N VAL A 196 -4.65 13.76 0.79
CA VAL A 196 -3.75 13.40 -0.31
C VAL A 196 -2.76 14.55 -0.54
N HIS A 197 -1.47 14.22 -0.45
CA HIS A 197 -0.36 15.17 -0.46
C HIS A 197 0.68 14.78 -1.51
N PHE A 198 1.20 15.75 -2.25
CA PHE A 198 2.38 15.57 -3.10
C PHE A 198 3.62 16.10 -2.37
N VAL A 199 4.35 15.18 -1.74
CA VAL A 199 5.48 15.49 -0.85
C VAL A 199 6.77 15.42 -1.63
N ARG A 200 7.72 16.33 -1.38
CA ARG A 200 9.05 16.23 -2.01
C ARG A 200 9.71 14.91 -1.62
N LEU A 201 10.35 14.26 -2.58
CA LEU A 201 10.96 12.95 -2.36
C LEU A 201 12.00 12.95 -1.23
N PRO A 202 12.88 13.96 -1.07
CA PRO A 202 13.78 14.04 0.09
C PRO A 202 13.05 14.13 1.43
N ASP A 203 11.91 14.82 1.48
CA ASP A 203 11.13 14.97 2.72
C ASP A 203 10.40 13.66 3.05
N ALA A 204 9.88 12.95 2.05
CA ALA A 204 9.31 11.62 2.22
C ALA A 204 10.37 10.59 2.69
N MET A 205 11.61 10.70 2.21
CA MET A 205 12.73 9.88 2.69
C MET A 205 13.07 10.18 4.16
N ALA A 206 13.13 11.45 4.55
CA ALA A 206 13.34 11.83 5.95
C ALA A 206 12.19 11.34 6.84
N ALA A 207 10.95 11.43 6.37
CA ALA A 207 9.77 10.93 7.09
C ALA A 207 9.77 9.41 7.31
N LEU A 208 10.44 8.63 6.45
CA LEU A 208 10.70 7.21 6.70
C LEU A 208 11.70 7.02 7.84
N ASP A 209 12.81 7.75 7.81
CA ASP A 209 13.88 7.62 8.79
C ASP A 209 13.43 8.08 10.20
N ASP A 210 12.56 9.08 10.26
CA ASP A 210 11.96 9.61 11.51
C ASP A 210 10.73 8.80 11.98
N GLY A 211 10.28 7.79 11.21
CA GLY A 211 9.16 6.92 11.56
C GLY A 211 7.77 7.55 11.39
N LEU A 212 7.65 8.70 10.75
CA LEU A 212 6.36 9.33 10.39
C LEU A 212 5.61 8.52 9.33
N ILE A 213 6.35 7.82 8.45
CA ILE A 213 5.81 6.84 7.51
C ILE A 213 6.17 5.44 8.02
N GLY A 214 5.16 4.69 8.47
CA GLY A 214 5.32 3.36 9.07
C GLY A 214 4.77 2.20 8.24
N ASP A 215 4.39 2.45 6.97
CA ASP A 215 3.82 1.44 6.07
C ASP A 215 4.89 0.84 5.13
N LEU A 216 5.01 -0.50 5.13
CA LEU A 216 6.10 -1.21 4.44
C LEU A 216 6.03 -1.07 2.92
N LYS A 217 4.83 -1.17 2.31
CA LYS A 217 4.72 -0.98 0.85
C LYS A 217 5.10 0.45 0.47
N THR A 218 4.77 1.42 1.31
CA THR A 218 5.11 2.83 1.10
C THR A 218 6.61 3.08 1.19
N GLU A 219 7.29 2.52 2.20
CA GLU A 219 8.75 2.57 2.28
C GLU A 219 9.41 2.00 1.02
N VAL A 220 8.99 0.81 0.59
CA VAL A 220 9.51 0.16 -0.61
C VAL A 220 9.23 1.01 -1.85
N GLY A 221 8.03 1.56 -1.99
CA GLY A 221 7.64 2.41 -3.12
C GLY A 221 8.48 3.68 -3.20
N ILE A 222 8.67 4.40 -2.09
CA ILE A 222 9.50 5.61 -2.01
C ILE A 222 10.95 5.31 -2.39
N ARG A 223 11.55 4.26 -1.80
CA ARG A 223 12.95 3.89 -2.08
C ARG A 223 13.12 3.46 -3.55
N ARG A 224 12.16 2.71 -4.10
CA ARG A 224 12.15 2.32 -5.52
C ARG A 224 11.97 3.51 -6.45
N LEU A 225 11.14 4.49 -6.09
CA LEU A 225 10.97 5.72 -6.88
C LEU A 225 12.29 6.48 -7.00
N ARG A 226 13.02 6.64 -5.88
CA ARG A 226 14.35 7.28 -5.89
C ARG A 226 15.29 6.59 -6.87
N ASP A 227 15.36 5.26 -6.80
CA ASP A 227 16.24 4.49 -7.68
C ASP A 227 15.77 4.53 -9.15
N TYR A 228 14.45 4.56 -9.38
CA TYR A 228 13.84 4.71 -10.70
C TYR A 228 14.16 6.06 -11.33
N LEU A 229 14.02 7.16 -10.60
CA LEU A 229 14.33 8.51 -11.06
C LEU A 229 15.82 8.70 -11.33
N ALA A 230 16.70 8.13 -10.50
CA ALA A 230 18.13 8.14 -10.75
C ALA A 230 18.48 7.47 -12.09
N ARG A 231 17.88 6.32 -12.39
CA ARG A 231 18.07 5.63 -13.69
C ARG A 231 17.55 6.47 -14.86
N LEU A 232 16.38 7.09 -14.73
CA LEU A 232 15.84 7.97 -15.77
C LEU A 232 16.77 9.17 -16.05
N GLY A 233 17.37 9.75 -15.01
CA GLY A 233 18.35 10.83 -15.15
C GLY A 233 19.61 10.39 -15.90
N HIS A 234 20.08 9.16 -15.68
CA HIS A 234 21.24 8.61 -16.40
C HIS A 234 20.93 8.22 -17.86
N VAL A 235 19.68 7.83 -18.17
CA VAL A 235 19.29 7.49 -19.55
C VAL A 235 19.11 8.74 -20.44
N ALA A 236 18.81 9.89 -19.85
CA ALA A 236 18.67 11.15 -20.57
C ALA A 236 20.01 11.72 -21.12
N GLU A 237 21.16 11.15 -20.76
CA GLU A 237 22.51 11.56 -21.21
C GLU A 237 23.19 10.56 -22.17
N GLY A 238 22.43 9.73 -22.89
CA GLY A 238 22.94 8.84 -23.96
C GLY A 238 23.14 9.55 -25.31
N PRO A 239 24.13 9.14 -26.15
CA PRO A 239 24.73 10.00 -27.17
C PRO A 239 23.77 10.31 -28.32
N GLY A 240 23.73 11.60 -28.69
CA GLY A 240 23.13 12.07 -29.95
C GLY A 240 23.95 11.71 -31.18
#